data_AF-A0A1B9KY82-F1
#
_entry.id   AF-A0A1B9KY82-F1
#
_cell.length_a   1.000
_cell.length_b   1.000
_cell.length_c   1.000
_cell.angle_alpha   90.00
_cell.angle_beta   90.00
_cell.angle_gamma   90.00
#
_symmetry.space_group_name_H-M   'P 1'
#
loop_
_entity.id
_entity.type
_entity.pdbx_description
1 polymer ?
#
loop_
_entity_poly.entity_id
_entity_poly.type
_entity_poly.pdbx_seq_one_letter_code
_entity_poly.pdbx_strand_id
1 'polypeptide(L)'
;MKKVAIIISTPPHGNAKGREALDIALATSAINHISVFFVDDGVFHLLPNQQPDQILMRDYIATFNMLELYDIDDVYVCESSLKSRNLIQIPRNIPSKIINNESLMQLLTIQDVVLRF
;
A
#
# COMPACT_ATOMS: atom_id res chain seq x y z
N MET A 1 -10.41 -17.73 -9.12
CA MET A 1 -9.59 -16.50 -8.96
C MET A 1 -9.04 -16.53 -7.54
N LYS A 2 -7.77 -16.13 -7.33
CA LYS A 2 -7.17 -16.11 -5.99
C LYS A 2 -7.33 -14.74 -5.35
N LYS A 3 -7.35 -14.71 -4.02
CA LYS A 3 -7.17 -13.50 -3.19
C LYS A 3 -5.69 -13.31 -2.89
N VAL A 4 -5.12 -12.20 -3.35
CA VAL A 4 -3.70 -11.90 -3.21
C VAL A 4 -3.54 -10.64 -2.37
N ALA A 5 -2.85 -10.77 -1.25
CA ALA A 5 -2.42 -9.63 -0.45
C ALA A 5 -1.05 -9.13 -0.89
N ILE A 6 -0.98 -7.83 -1.20
CA ILE A 6 0.25 -7.09 -1.42
C ILE A 6 0.54 -6.28 -0.16
N ILE A 7 1.55 -6.67 0.60
CA ILE A 7 1.99 -5.97 1.80
C ILE A 7 3.16 -5.06 1.44
N ILE A 8 2.99 -3.75 1.65
CA ILE A 8 4.04 -2.74 1.51
C ILE A 8 4.48 -2.37 2.93
N SER A 9 5.73 -2.68 3.26
CA SER A 9 6.28 -2.55 4.63
C SER A 9 7.53 -1.67 4.74
N THR A 10 8.08 -1.22 3.62
CA THR A 10 9.27 -0.36 3.54
C THR A 10 8.88 1.08 3.16
N PRO A 11 9.68 2.09 3.52
CA PRO A 11 9.37 3.47 3.14
C PRO A 11 9.54 3.68 1.62
N PRO A 12 8.87 4.69 1.04
CA PRO A 12 9.08 5.02 -0.36
C PRO A 12 10.49 5.56 -0.60
N HIS A 13 10.90 5.55 -1.86
CA HIS A 13 12.12 6.17 -2.40
C HIS A 13 13.48 5.58 -1.97
N GLY A 14 13.60 4.99 -0.79
CA GLY A 14 14.86 4.39 -0.32
C GLY A 14 15.28 3.13 -1.09
N ASN A 15 14.33 2.48 -1.76
CA ASN A 15 14.55 1.35 -2.67
C ASN A 15 13.36 1.23 -3.65
N ALA A 16 13.43 0.26 -4.57
CA ALA A 16 12.40 0.06 -5.59
C ALA A 16 11.20 -0.78 -5.14
N LYS A 17 11.18 -1.33 -3.92
CA LYS A 17 10.19 -2.33 -3.50
C LYS A 17 8.75 -1.81 -3.51
N GLY A 18 8.53 -0.57 -3.07
CA GLY A 18 7.19 0.06 -3.13
C GLY A 18 6.66 0.19 -4.55
N ARG A 19 7.54 0.55 -5.50
CA ARG A 19 7.21 0.61 -6.94
C ARG A 19 6.91 -0.78 -7.50
N GLU A 20 7.74 -1.77 -7.19
CA GLU A 20 7.56 -3.15 -7.63
C GLU A 20 6.27 -3.76 -7.07
N ALA A 21 5.92 -3.47 -5.82
CA ALA A 21 4.66 -3.87 -5.21
C ALA A 21 3.46 -3.30 -5.96
N LEU A 22 3.52 -2.01 -6.34
CA LEU A 22 2.47 -1.37 -7.13
C LEU A 22 2.36 -1.98 -8.53
N ASP A 23 3.50 -2.16 -9.22
CA ASP A 23 3.54 -2.77 -10.55
C ASP A 23 2.92 -4.18 -10.53
N ILE A 24 3.22 -4.98 -9.50
CA ILE A 24 2.66 -6.33 -9.31
C ILE A 24 1.16 -6.27 -8.97
N ALA A 25 0.73 -5.36 -8.11
CA ALA A 25 -0.68 -5.18 -7.78
C ALA A 25 -1.50 -4.90 -9.04
N LEU A 26 -1.06 -3.93 -9.85
CA LEU A 26 -1.72 -3.54 -11.10
C LEU A 26 -1.71 -4.69 -12.12
N ALA A 27 -0.57 -5.34 -12.35
CA ALA A 27 -0.47 -6.44 -13.31
C ALA A 27 -1.31 -7.66 -12.91
N THR A 28 -1.42 -7.93 -11.61
CA THR A 28 -2.11 -9.14 -11.11
C THR A 28 -3.62 -8.93 -10.96
N SER A 29 -4.08 -7.67 -10.84
CA SER A 29 -5.51 -7.31 -10.71
C SER A 29 -6.37 -7.77 -11.89
N ALA A 30 -5.79 -7.93 -13.08
CA ALA A 30 -6.50 -8.39 -14.27
C ALA A 30 -7.09 -9.81 -14.14
N ILE A 31 -6.57 -10.63 -13.22
CA ILE A 31 -6.95 -12.05 -13.08
C ILE A 31 -7.24 -12.49 -11.65
N ASN A 32 -6.86 -11.70 -10.65
CA ASN A 32 -7.00 -12.03 -9.23
C ASN A 32 -7.59 -10.86 -8.46
N HIS A 33 -8.17 -11.18 -7.30
CA HIS A 33 -8.63 -10.18 -6.34
C HIS A 33 -7.43 -9.67 -5.54
N ILE A 34 -7.20 -8.35 -5.56
CA ILE A 34 -6.04 -7.74 -4.90
C ILE A 34 -6.48 -6.98 -3.66
N SER A 35 -5.78 -7.20 -2.56
CA SER A 35 -5.85 -6.36 -1.37
C SER A 35 -4.47 -5.77 -1.10
N VAL A 36 -4.38 -4.46 -0.89
CA VAL A 36 -3.13 -3.74 -0.62
C VAL A 36 -3.09 -3.35 0.84
N PHE A 37 -1.98 -3.65 1.52
CA PHE A 37 -1.79 -3.36 2.94
C PHE A 37 -0.54 -2.51 3.14
N PHE A 38 -0.71 -1.31 3.70
CA PHE A 38 0.39 -0.48 4.17
C PHE A 38 0.64 -0.73 5.65
N VAL A 39 1.79 -1.33 5.96
CA VAL A 39 2.22 -1.68 7.33
C VAL A 39 3.61 -1.14 7.59
N ASP A 40 4.05 -1.11 8.85
CA ASP A 40 5.39 -0.63 9.24
C ASP A 40 5.73 0.73 8.61
N ASP A 41 6.87 0.85 7.90
CA ASP A 41 7.27 2.07 7.19
C ASP A 41 6.53 2.25 5.86
N GLY A 42 5.79 1.25 5.40
CA GLY A 42 4.95 1.33 4.20
C GLY A 42 3.95 2.48 4.24
N VAL A 43 3.49 2.86 5.43
CA VAL A 43 2.54 3.98 5.61
C VAL A 43 3.06 5.32 5.10
N PHE A 44 4.38 5.49 4.94
CA PHE A 44 4.96 6.71 4.36
C PHE A 44 4.59 6.92 2.89
N HIS A 45 4.20 5.86 2.16
CA HIS A 45 3.69 5.98 0.79
C HIS A 45 2.41 6.82 0.70
N LEU A 46 1.66 6.92 1.79
CA LEU A 46 0.36 7.59 1.82
C LEU A 46 0.47 9.09 2.05
N LEU A 47 1.67 9.61 2.31
CA LEU A 47 1.87 11.04 2.52
C LEU A 47 1.65 11.82 1.22
N PRO A 48 0.96 12.97 1.26
CA PRO A 48 0.73 13.80 0.10
C PRO A 48 1.96 14.62 -0.26
N ASN A 49 1.97 15.17 -1.47
CA ASN A 49 2.96 16.15 -1.94
C ASN A 49 4.43 15.69 -1.87
N GLN A 50 4.69 14.40 -2.09
CA GLN A 50 6.05 13.88 -2.19
C GLN A 50 6.72 14.40 -3.47
N GLN A 51 8.02 14.75 -3.39
CA GLN A 51 8.81 15.29 -4.51
C GLN A 51 10.09 14.44 -4.73
N PRO A 52 9.95 13.18 -5.21
CA PRO A 52 11.09 12.28 -5.39
C PRO A 52 12.04 12.69 -6.54
N ASP A 53 11.60 13.59 -7.41
CA ASP A 53 12.44 14.22 -8.44
C ASP A 53 13.64 14.97 -7.84
N GLN A 54 13.52 15.51 -6.62
CA GLN A 54 14.62 16.17 -5.91
C GLN A 54 15.79 15.22 -5.60
N ILE A 55 15.54 13.91 -5.59
CA ILE A 55 16.56 12.86 -5.38
C ILE A 55 16.74 11.99 -6.64
N LEU A 56 16.34 12.49 -7.81
CA LEU A 56 16.45 11.83 -9.11
C LEU A 56 15.66 10.50 -9.21
N MET A 57 14.66 10.31 -8.35
CA MET A 57 13.79 9.14 -8.36
C MET A 57 12.52 9.42 -9.15
N ARG A 58 12.01 8.38 -9.82
CA ARG A 58 10.70 8.43 -10.49
C ARG A 58 9.60 8.61 -9.44
N ASP A 59 8.70 9.56 -9.69
CA ASP A 59 7.48 9.68 -8.89
C ASP A 59 6.47 8.58 -9.22
N TYR A 60 6.57 7.46 -8.49
CA TYR A 60 5.58 6.38 -8.55
C TYR A 60 4.46 6.55 -7.51
N ILE A 61 4.55 7.56 -6.63
CA ILE A 61 3.53 7.80 -5.60
C ILE A 61 2.24 8.24 -6.27
N ALA A 62 2.33 9.12 -7.26
CA ALA A 62 1.19 9.53 -8.08
C ALA A 62 0.48 8.34 -8.77
N THR A 63 1.21 7.27 -9.09
CA THR A 63 0.67 6.07 -9.75
C THR A 63 -0.24 5.24 -8.83
N PHE A 64 -0.18 5.40 -7.49
CA PHE A 64 -1.11 4.71 -6.59
C PHE A 64 -2.58 5.10 -6.82
N ASN A 65 -2.85 6.25 -7.44
CA ASN A 65 -4.21 6.60 -7.88
C ASN A 65 -4.78 5.62 -8.92
N MET A 66 -3.93 4.85 -9.60
CA MET A 66 -4.39 3.79 -10.51
C MET A 66 -5.06 2.63 -9.77
N LEU A 67 -4.86 2.44 -8.47
CA LEU A 67 -5.51 1.35 -7.73
C LEU A 67 -7.05 1.42 -7.89
N GLU A 68 -7.63 2.60 -7.75
CA GLU A 68 -9.07 2.84 -7.93
C GLU A 68 -9.50 2.59 -9.39
N LEU A 69 -8.69 3.01 -10.37
CA LEU A 69 -8.99 2.79 -11.79
C LEU A 69 -8.95 1.32 -12.22
N TYR A 70 -8.30 0.46 -11.42
CA TYR A 70 -8.18 -0.98 -11.65
C TYR A 70 -9.09 -1.77 -10.70
N ASP A 71 -10.10 -1.13 -10.11
CA ASP A 71 -11.06 -1.73 -9.15
C ASP A 71 -10.39 -2.38 -7.92
N ILE A 72 -9.22 -1.86 -7.50
CA ILE A 72 -8.50 -2.30 -6.30
C ILE A 72 -8.95 -1.43 -5.12
N ASP A 73 -10.14 -1.71 -4.60
CA ASP A 73 -10.77 -0.97 -3.48
C ASP A 73 -10.32 -1.42 -2.09
N ASP A 74 -9.75 -2.62 -2.01
CA ASP A 74 -9.29 -3.25 -0.78
C ASP A 74 -7.93 -2.72 -0.35
N VAL A 75 -7.88 -1.41 -0.05
CA VAL A 75 -6.68 -0.70 0.40
C VAL A 75 -6.76 -0.43 1.90
N TYR A 76 -5.82 -1.01 2.64
CA TYR A 76 -5.80 -1.03 4.09
C TYR A 76 -4.52 -0.41 4.65
N VAL A 77 -4.65 0.24 5.81
CA VAL A 77 -3.53 0.89 6.52
C VAL A 77 -3.50 0.44 7.96
N CYS A 78 -2.34 -0.01 8.43
CA CYS A 78 -2.17 -0.43 9.82
C CYS A 78 -2.23 0.76 10.77
N GLU A 79 -3.22 0.77 11.67
CA GLU A 79 -3.41 1.84 12.65
C GLU A 79 -2.20 1.99 13.59
N SER A 80 -1.61 0.88 14.05
CA SER A 80 -0.46 0.91 14.96
C SER A 80 0.79 1.47 14.28
N SER A 81 0.97 1.20 12.98
CA SER A 81 2.06 1.78 12.16
C SER A 81 1.90 3.29 11.97
N LEU A 82 0.67 3.78 11.75
CA LEU A 82 0.38 5.22 11.71
C LEU A 82 0.64 5.89 13.07
N LYS A 83 0.15 5.30 14.17
CA LYS A 83 0.32 5.85 15.53
C LYS A 83 1.79 5.95 15.92
N SER A 84 2.58 4.90 15.70
CA SER A 84 4.01 4.89 16.02
C SER A 84 4.83 5.94 15.25
N ARG A 85 4.35 6.41 14.09
CA ARG A 85 5.00 7.42 13.24
C ARG A 85 4.32 8.80 13.33
N ASN A 86 3.33 8.97 14.21
CA ASN A 86 2.54 10.21 14.35
C ASN A 86 1.81 10.65 13.07
N LEU A 87 1.37 9.71 12.23
CA LEU A 87 0.75 10.00 10.94
C LEU A 87 -0.79 9.85 10.93
N ILE A 88 -1.41 9.52 12.07
CA ILE A 88 -2.84 9.14 12.12
C ILE A 88 -3.78 10.25 11.63
N GLN A 89 -3.44 11.52 11.87
CA GLN A 89 -4.23 12.69 11.49
C GLN A 89 -3.81 13.27 10.13
N ILE A 90 -2.77 12.73 9.50
CA ILE A 90 -2.26 13.28 8.23
C ILE A 90 -3.19 12.83 7.10
N PRO A 91 -3.59 13.76 6.19
CA PRO A 91 -4.37 13.39 5.01
C PRO A 91 -3.59 12.39 4.15
N ARG A 92 -4.31 11.44 3.57
CA ARG A 92 -3.72 10.39 2.72
C ARG A 92 -3.91 10.76 1.25
N ASN A 93 -2.93 10.43 0.43
CA ASN A 93 -2.96 10.70 -1.02
C ASN A 93 -3.93 9.80 -1.81
N ILE A 94 -4.32 8.65 -1.26
CA ILE A 94 -5.29 7.72 -1.85
C ILE A 94 -6.37 7.29 -0.83
N PRO A 95 -7.57 6.92 -1.32
CA PRO A 95 -8.59 6.28 -0.48
C PRO A 95 -8.04 5.02 0.18
N SER A 96 -8.19 4.92 1.50
CA SER A 96 -7.66 3.79 2.26
C SER A 96 -8.34 3.67 3.62
N LYS A 97 -8.56 2.43 4.07
CA LYS A 97 -9.23 2.10 5.32
C LYS A 97 -8.20 1.85 6.42
N ILE A 98 -8.25 2.63 7.49
CA ILE A 98 -7.43 2.36 8.67
C ILE A 98 -8.02 1.15 9.40
N ILE A 99 -7.18 0.16 9.68
CA ILE A 99 -7.56 -1.08 10.36
C ILE A 99 -6.64 -1.34 11.56
N ASN A 100 -7.20 -1.93 12.61
CA ASN A 100 -6.42 -2.36 13.77
C ASN A 100 -5.69 -3.68 13.48
N ASN A 101 -4.85 -4.12 14.42
CA ASN A 101 -4.07 -5.35 14.25
C ASN A 101 -4.94 -6.61 14.16
N GLU A 102 -6.09 -6.66 14.85
CA GLU A 102 -6.99 -7.81 14.80
C GLU A 102 -7.61 -7.96 13.40
N SER A 103 -8.17 -6.88 12.86
CA SER A 103 -8.71 -6.85 11.51
C SER A 103 -7.64 -7.14 10.45
N LEU A 104 -6.41 -6.65 10.64
CA LEU A 104 -5.28 -6.97 9.75
C LEU A 104 -5.02 -8.48 9.71
N MET A 105 -4.94 -9.13 10.87
CA MET A 105 -4.72 -10.58 10.96
C MET A 105 -5.87 -11.37 10.33
N GLN A 106 -7.12 -10.96 10.58
CA GLN A 106 -8.30 -11.59 9.97
C GLN A 106 -8.29 -11.47 8.44
N LEU A 107 -8.01 -10.27 7.91
CA LEU A 107 -7.96 -10.00 6.48
C LEU A 107 -6.82 -10.70 5.77
N LEU A 108 -5.67 -10.91 6.43
CA LEU A 108 -4.55 -11.68 5.87
C LEU A 108 -4.82 -13.18 5.88
N THR A 109 -5.55 -13.70 6.87
CA THR A 109 -5.88 -15.13 6.99
C THR A 109 -6.75 -15.64 5.84
N ILE A 110 -7.58 -14.77 5.27
CA ILE A 110 -8.48 -15.12 4.16
C ILE A 110 -7.82 -15.05 2.78
N GLN A 111 -6.53 -14.72 2.70
CA GLN A 111 -5.79 -14.54 1.45
C GLN A 111 -5.17 -15.87 1.03
N ASP A 112 -5.23 -16.19 -0.26
CA ASP A 112 -4.60 -17.40 -0.79
C ASP A 112 -3.09 -17.22 -0.95
N VAL A 113 -2.64 -15.98 -1.19
CA VAL A 113 -1.24 -15.61 -1.41
C VAL A 113 -0.94 -14.30 -0.71
N VAL A 114 0.23 -14.23 -0.07
CA VAL A 114 0.75 -13.00 0.54
C VAL A 114 2.11 -12.70 -0.06
N LEU A 115 2.25 -11.52 -0.67
CA LEU A 115 3.51 -11.00 -1.19
C LEU A 115 3.91 -9.77 -0.37
N ARG A 116 5.12 -9.78 0.20
CA ARG A 116 5.62 -8.69 1.05
C ARG A 116 6.81 -7.98 0.41
N PHE A 117 6.75 -6.66 0.43
CA PHE A 117 7.72 -5.72 -0.10
C PHE A 117 8.19 -4.75 1.00
#